data_AF-A0A8J3UD44-F1
#
_entry.id   AF-A0A8J3UD44-F1
#
_cell.length_a   1.000
_cell.length_b   1.000
_cell.length_c   1.000
_cell.angle_alpha   90.00
_cell.angle_beta   90.00
_cell.angle_gamma   90.00
#
_symmetry.space_group_name_H-M   'P 1'
#
loop_
_entity.id
_entity.type
_entity.pdbx_description
1 polymer ?
#
loop_
_entity_poly.entity_id
_entity_poly.type
_entity_poly.pdbx_seq_one_letter_code
_entity_poly.pdbx_strand_id
1 'polypeptide(L)'
;MFGFKIGVVVVVLAALLAVAILVVVVAAIRAGARPSTSLGWRSPGLPPPISADLQNRVRALLAEGRKARAVQLVREETGISPREGKSVVDAIAAGRPLPGDPSPADLASRARELKASGHTQQAVMLVRDETGMGQKEAEAFINAL
;
A
#
# COMPACT_ATOMS: atom_id res chain seq x y z
N MET A 1 -35.65 -8.76 52.34
CA MET A 1 -35.57 -9.70 51.20
C MET A 1 -35.63 -9.02 49.82
N PHE A 2 -35.26 -7.73 49.70
CA PHE A 2 -35.34 -6.97 48.42
C PHE A 2 -33.97 -6.66 47.79
N GLY A 3 -32.89 -6.53 48.58
CA GLY A 3 -31.56 -6.18 48.05
C GLY A 3 -30.91 -7.26 47.17
N PHE A 4 -31.15 -8.55 47.46
CA PHE A 4 -30.59 -9.66 46.67
C PHE A 4 -31.19 -9.72 45.26
N LYS A 5 -32.48 -9.45 45.11
CA LYS A 5 -33.16 -9.45 43.80
C LYS A 5 -32.70 -8.29 42.92
N ILE A 6 -32.45 -7.11 43.50
CA ILE A 6 -31.94 -5.95 42.77
C ILE A 6 -30.50 -6.19 42.30
N GLY A 7 -29.64 -6.75 43.16
CA GLY A 7 -28.27 -7.09 42.79
C GLY A 7 -28.21 -8.10 41.64
N VAL A 8 -29.03 -9.16 41.69
CA VAL A 8 -29.13 -10.16 40.61
C VAL A 8 -29.62 -9.54 39.30
N VAL A 9 -30.63 -8.66 39.35
CA VAL A 9 -31.16 -7.98 38.16
C VAL A 9 -30.10 -7.07 37.50
N VAL A 10 -29.31 -6.34 38.30
CA VAL A 10 -28.24 -5.47 37.78
C VAL A 10 -27.13 -6.29 37.11
N VAL A 11 -26.74 -7.42 37.71
CA VAL A 11 -25.71 -8.30 37.15
C VAL A 11 -26.17 -8.93 35.82
N VAL A 12 -27.44 -9.36 35.75
CA VAL A 12 -28.02 -9.93 34.51
C VAL A 12 -28.09 -8.86 33.41
N LEU A 13 -28.50 -7.63 33.72
CA LEU A 13 -28.53 -6.52 32.76
C LEU A 13 -27.13 -6.17 32.24
N ALA A 14 -26.13 -6.10 33.13
CA ALA A 14 -24.75 -5.84 32.74
C ALA A 14 -24.18 -6.94 31.83
N ALA A 15 -24.49 -8.20 32.12
CA ALA A 15 -24.08 -9.33 31.29
C ALA A 15 -24.74 -9.28 29.89
N LEU A 16 -26.03 -8.96 29.81
CA LEU A 16 -26.73 -8.83 28.53
C LEU A 16 -26.18 -7.67 27.68
N LEU A 17 -25.87 -6.54 28.31
CA LEU A 17 -25.23 -5.41 27.64
C LEU A 17 -23.83 -5.77 27.14
N ALA A 18 -23.03 -6.46 27.95
CA ALA A 18 -21.69 -6.90 27.55
C ALA A 18 -21.74 -7.86 26.36
N VAL A 19 -22.70 -8.81 26.35
CA VAL A 19 -22.91 -9.72 25.23
C VAL A 19 -23.39 -8.97 23.98
N ALA A 20 -24.33 -8.02 24.12
CA ALA A 20 -24.79 -7.21 23.00
C ALA A 20 -23.66 -6.38 22.39
N ILE A 21 -22.84 -5.73 23.22
CA ILE A 21 -21.65 -4.98 22.79
C ILE A 21 -20.65 -5.92 22.10
N LEU A 22 -20.40 -7.09 22.68
CA LEU A 22 -19.51 -8.10 22.08
C LEU A 22 -20.03 -8.56 20.71
N VAL A 23 -21.33 -8.81 20.58
CA VAL A 23 -21.96 -9.18 19.31
C VAL A 23 -21.85 -8.05 18.29
N VAL A 24 -22.08 -6.80 18.70
CA VAL A 24 -21.94 -5.63 17.81
C VAL A 24 -20.48 -5.43 17.37
N VAL A 25 -19.52 -5.58 18.28
CA VAL A 25 -18.08 -5.48 17.98
C VAL A 25 -17.66 -6.59 17.04
N VAL A 26 -18.06 -7.84 17.30
CA VAL A 26 -17.77 -8.99 16.43
C VAL A 26 -18.49 -8.84 15.08
N ALA A 27 -19.71 -8.33 15.06
CA ALA A 27 -20.44 -8.03 13.83
C ALA A 27 -19.78 -6.90 13.04
N ALA A 28 -19.25 -5.86 13.69
CA ALA A 28 -18.51 -4.79 13.02
C ALA A 28 -17.14 -5.26 12.48
N ILE A 29 -16.49 -6.18 13.19
CA ILE A 29 -15.22 -6.79 12.73
C ILE A 29 -15.48 -7.77 11.57
N ARG A 30 -16.58 -8.54 11.61
CA ARG A 30 -16.95 -9.49 10.54
C ARG A 30 -17.60 -8.81 9.33
N ALA A 31 -18.42 -7.80 9.56
CA ALA A 31 -18.92 -6.90 8.54
C ALA A 31 -17.86 -5.84 8.26
N GLY A 32 -16.73 -6.28 7.69
CA GLY A 32 -15.87 -5.43 6.86
C GLY A 32 -16.60 -4.95 5.60
N ALA A 33 -17.83 -4.47 5.75
CA ALA A 33 -18.63 -3.78 4.76
C ALA A 33 -17.94 -2.44 4.51
N ARG A 34 -16.96 -2.50 3.61
CA ARG A 34 -16.31 -1.33 3.04
C ARG A 34 -17.42 -0.47 2.43
N PRO A 35 -17.66 0.77 2.90
CA PRO A 35 -18.43 1.71 2.10
C PRO A 35 -17.67 1.88 0.79
N SER A 36 -18.22 1.28 -0.27
CA SER A 36 -17.75 1.39 -1.64
C SER A 36 -18.32 2.68 -2.20
N THR A 37 -17.86 3.80 -1.65
CA THR A 37 -18.13 5.13 -2.19
C THR A 37 -16.83 5.91 -2.18
N SER A 38 -16.05 5.70 -3.23
CA SER A 38 -15.21 6.77 -3.74
C SER A 38 -15.42 6.79 -5.25
N LEU A 39 -16.44 7.55 -5.65
CA LEU A 39 -16.36 8.32 -6.88
C LEU A 39 -15.20 9.30 -6.70
N GLY A 40 -14.02 8.90 -7.14
CA GLY A 40 -12.86 9.75 -7.27
C GLY A 40 -12.31 9.51 -8.66
N TRP A 41 -12.64 10.39 -9.58
CA TRP A 41 -12.01 10.47 -10.89
C TRP A 41 -10.49 10.32 -10.73
N ARG A 42 -9.95 9.18 -11.16
CA ARG A 42 -8.51 8.99 -11.39
C ARG A 42 -8.32 8.68 -12.86
N SER A 43 -7.41 9.41 -13.46
CA SER A 43 -6.95 9.23 -14.83
C SER A 43 -6.64 7.74 -15.10
N PRO A 44 -7.11 7.18 -16.21
CA PRO A 44 -6.79 5.80 -16.57
C PRO A 44 -5.28 5.69 -16.84
N GLY A 45 -4.59 4.78 -16.14
CA GLY A 45 -3.43 4.10 -16.73
C GLY A 45 -2.09 4.12 -16.01
N LEU A 46 -1.87 4.86 -14.92
CA LEU A 46 -0.55 4.87 -14.26
C LEU A 46 -0.68 4.82 -12.73
N PRO A 47 -0.38 3.67 -12.08
CA PRO A 47 -0.23 3.66 -10.63
C PRO A 47 1.00 4.50 -10.23
N PRO A 48 0.91 5.28 -9.14
CA PRO A 48 2.02 6.12 -8.69
C PRO A 48 3.22 5.24 -8.28
N PRO A 49 4.46 5.74 -8.46
CA PRO A 49 5.66 5.00 -8.11
C PRO A 49 5.65 4.65 -6.61
N ILE A 50 5.86 3.38 -6.30
CA ILE A 50 5.85 2.88 -4.92
C ILE A 50 7.24 3.06 -4.35
N SER A 51 7.37 4.02 -3.42
CA SER A 51 8.64 4.35 -2.78
C SER A 51 9.31 3.12 -2.14
N ALA A 52 10.66 3.11 -2.14
CA ALA A 52 11.44 2.01 -1.55
C ALA A 52 11.10 1.77 -0.06
N ASP A 53 10.81 2.84 0.68
CA ASP A 53 10.32 2.76 2.06
C ASP A 53 9.00 2.00 2.18
N LEU A 54 8.06 2.26 1.28
CA LEU A 54 6.77 1.56 1.25
C LEU A 54 6.97 0.08 0.89
N GLN A 55 7.85 -0.23 -0.05
CA GLN A 55 8.20 -1.62 -0.40
C GLN A 55 8.81 -2.37 0.81
N ASN A 56 9.70 -1.74 1.56
CA ASN A 56 10.31 -2.34 2.75
C ASN A 56 9.28 -2.61 3.86
N ARG A 57 8.36 -1.66 4.10
CA ARG A 57 7.25 -1.84 5.05
C ARG A 57 6.30 -2.96 4.63
N VAL A 58 6.01 -3.06 3.32
CA VAL A 58 5.22 -4.16 2.77
C VAL A 58 5.92 -5.51 2.95
N ARG A 59 7.23 -5.59 2.70
CA ARG A 59 8.03 -6.81 2.93
C ARG A 59 8.04 -7.23 4.39
N ALA A 60 8.18 -6.28 5.32
CA ALA A 60 8.09 -6.57 6.76
C ALA A 60 6.72 -7.18 7.13
N LEU A 61 5.63 -6.58 6.65
CA LEU A 61 4.28 -7.09 6.89
C LEU A 61 4.05 -8.47 6.24
N LEU A 62 4.68 -8.75 5.11
CA LEU A 62 4.64 -10.06 4.47
C LEU A 62 5.42 -11.12 5.26
N ALA A 63 6.58 -10.78 5.81
CA ALA A 63 7.36 -11.67 6.68
C ALA A 63 6.61 -12.03 7.97
N GLU A 64 5.78 -11.13 8.49
CA GLU A 64 4.89 -11.37 9.63
C GLU A 64 3.61 -12.15 9.26
N GLY A 65 3.43 -12.55 8.00
CA GLY A 65 2.21 -13.23 7.51
C GLY A 65 0.98 -12.31 7.40
N ARG A 66 1.14 -11.00 7.58
CA ARG A 66 0.04 -10.00 7.62
C ARG A 66 -0.28 -9.42 6.24
N LYS A 67 -0.52 -10.30 5.27
CA LYS A 67 -0.76 -9.93 3.86
C LYS A 67 -1.92 -8.95 3.66
N ALA A 68 -3.02 -9.11 4.41
CA ALA A 68 -4.15 -8.18 4.33
C ALA A 68 -3.78 -6.76 4.77
N ARG A 69 -2.91 -6.63 5.78
CA ARG A 69 -2.42 -5.34 6.27
C ARG A 69 -1.45 -4.69 5.29
N ALA A 70 -0.62 -5.49 4.62
CA ALA A 70 0.25 -5.01 3.54
C ALA A 70 -0.57 -4.40 2.38
N VAL A 71 -1.64 -5.06 1.95
CA VAL A 71 -2.54 -4.54 0.90
C VAL A 71 -3.23 -3.25 1.34
N GLN A 72 -3.61 -3.19 2.62
CA GLN A 72 -4.20 -1.99 3.19
C GLN A 72 -3.22 -0.82 3.21
N LEU A 73 -1.98 -1.04 3.62
CA LEU A 73 -0.93 -0.02 3.66
C LEU A 73 -0.66 0.56 2.26
N VAL A 74 -0.52 -0.31 1.24
CA VAL A 74 -0.35 0.14 -0.16
C VAL A 74 -1.53 0.99 -0.59
N ARG A 75 -2.76 0.57 -0.28
CA ARG A 75 -3.98 1.31 -0.62
C ARG A 75 -4.06 2.66 0.10
N GLU A 76 -3.62 2.76 1.35
CA GLU A 76 -3.67 4.01 2.11
C GLU A 76 -2.68 5.04 1.54
N GLU A 77 -1.47 4.61 1.19
CA GLU A 77 -0.40 5.48 0.67
C GLU A 77 -0.59 5.86 -0.80
N THR A 78 -1.08 4.95 -1.63
CA THR A 78 -1.22 5.19 -3.09
C THR A 78 -2.65 5.53 -3.49
N GLY A 79 -3.63 5.20 -2.66
CA GLY A 79 -5.06 5.33 -2.93
C GLY A 79 -5.56 4.48 -4.12
N ILE A 80 -4.83 3.43 -4.49
CA ILE A 80 -5.23 2.47 -5.54
C ILE A 80 -6.35 1.55 -5.07
N SER A 81 -7.03 0.92 -6.04
CA SER A 81 -8.12 -0.01 -5.73
C SER A 81 -7.61 -1.23 -4.93
N PRO A 82 -8.46 -1.89 -4.12
CA PRO A 82 -8.05 -3.06 -3.34
C PRO A 82 -7.59 -4.23 -4.22
N ARG A 83 -8.02 -4.28 -5.49
CA ARG A 83 -7.58 -5.28 -6.47
C ARG A 83 -6.15 -4.98 -6.93
N GLU A 84 -5.85 -3.73 -7.24
CA GLU A 84 -4.49 -3.29 -7.62
C GLU A 84 -3.53 -3.39 -6.43
N GLY A 85 -3.96 -3.00 -5.22
CA GLY A 85 -3.16 -3.16 -4.01
C GLY A 85 -2.77 -4.61 -3.74
N LYS A 86 -3.65 -5.57 -4.04
CA LYS A 86 -3.31 -6.99 -3.98
C LYS A 86 -2.25 -7.36 -5.02
N SER A 87 -2.43 -6.93 -6.26
CA SER A 87 -1.49 -7.18 -7.36
C SER A 87 -0.09 -6.64 -7.05
N VAL A 88 -0.02 -5.44 -6.48
CA VAL A 88 1.23 -4.80 -6.02
C VAL A 88 1.91 -5.62 -4.92
N VAL A 89 1.16 -6.01 -3.88
CA VAL A 89 1.71 -6.80 -2.78
C VAL A 89 2.16 -8.18 -3.25
N ASP A 90 1.42 -8.80 -4.18
CA ASP A 90 1.79 -10.07 -4.79
C ASP A 90 3.07 -9.94 -5.64
N ALA A 91 3.24 -8.84 -6.37
CA ALA A 91 4.47 -8.54 -7.12
C ALA A 91 5.68 -8.31 -6.19
N ILE A 92 5.50 -7.56 -5.09
CA ILE A 92 6.55 -7.35 -4.07
C ILE A 92 6.93 -8.67 -3.39
N ALA A 93 5.95 -9.52 -3.07
CA ALA A 93 6.18 -10.84 -2.49
C ALA A 93 6.95 -11.77 -3.45
N ALA A 94 6.66 -11.65 -4.76
CA ALA A 94 7.31 -12.44 -5.80
C ALA A 94 8.63 -11.84 -6.32
N GLY A 95 9.05 -10.67 -5.80
CA GLY A 95 10.21 -9.93 -6.31
C GLY A 95 10.07 -9.50 -7.77
N ARG A 96 8.83 -9.37 -8.28
CA ARG A 96 8.55 -8.96 -9.66
C ARG A 96 8.45 -7.43 -9.75
N PRO A 97 8.79 -6.86 -10.92
CA PRO A 97 8.51 -5.46 -11.22
C PRO A 97 7.03 -5.14 -11.03
N LEU A 98 6.72 -3.99 -10.44
CA LEU A 98 5.36 -3.61 -10.14
C LEU A 98 4.63 -3.22 -11.44
N PRO A 99 3.33 -3.52 -11.58
CA PRO A 99 2.57 -3.02 -12.72
C PRO A 99 2.53 -1.50 -12.66
N GLY A 100 3.07 -0.84 -13.69
CA GLY A 100 3.23 0.62 -13.77
C GLY A 100 4.61 1.15 -13.39
N ASP A 101 5.52 0.29 -12.92
CA ASP A 101 6.94 0.64 -12.95
C ASP A 101 7.34 0.88 -14.42
N PRO A 102 8.06 1.96 -14.72
CA PRO A 102 8.66 2.12 -16.03
C PRO A 102 9.51 0.88 -16.31
N SER A 103 9.20 0.15 -17.39
CA SER A 103 10.08 -0.93 -17.83
C SER A 103 11.51 -0.39 -17.91
N PRO A 104 12.56 -1.16 -17.58
CA PRO A 104 13.94 -0.70 -17.76
C PRO A 104 14.20 -0.16 -19.19
N ALA A 105 13.49 -0.68 -20.20
CA ALA A 105 13.52 -0.16 -21.57
C ALA A 105 12.87 1.23 -21.71
N ASP A 106 11.78 1.49 -20.99
CA ASP A 106 11.09 2.79 -20.98
C ASP A 106 11.86 3.84 -20.16
N LEU A 107 12.54 3.40 -19.10
CA LEU A 107 13.45 4.23 -18.31
C LEU A 107 14.64 4.68 -19.16
N ALA A 108 15.30 3.74 -19.84
CA ALA A 108 16.45 4.03 -20.70
C ALA A 108 16.08 4.98 -21.85
N SER A 109 14.89 4.81 -22.43
CA SER A 109 14.39 5.69 -23.50
C SER A 109 14.17 7.13 -23.00
N ARG A 110 13.50 7.30 -21.85
CA ARG A 110 13.31 8.61 -21.20
C ARG A 110 14.63 9.26 -20.79
N ALA A 111 15.54 8.47 -20.25
CA ALA A 111 16.87 8.94 -19.86
C ALA A 111 17.69 9.43 -21.06
N ARG A 112 17.62 8.73 -22.20
CA ARG A 112 18.23 9.18 -23.47
C ARG A 112 17.64 10.49 -23.96
N GLU A 113 16.33 10.64 -23.92
CA GLU A 113 15.66 11.85 -24.39
C GLU A 113 16.03 13.08 -23.55
N LEU A 114 16.09 12.92 -22.23
CA LEU A 114 16.60 13.95 -21.31
C LEU A 114 18.07 14.29 -21.58
N LYS A 115 18.92 13.28 -21.81
CA LYS A 115 20.34 13.48 -22.17
C LYS A 115 20.47 14.24 -23.50
N ALA A 116 19.73 13.84 -24.53
CA ALA A 116 19.74 14.48 -25.84
C ALA A 116 19.27 15.93 -25.79
N SER A 117 18.35 16.23 -24.88
CA SER A 117 17.84 17.58 -24.63
C SER A 117 18.76 18.44 -23.74
N GLY A 118 19.95 17.93 -23.36
CA GLY A 118 20.91 18.63 -22.49
C GLY A 118 20.58 18.58 -21.00
N HIS A 119 19.53 17.86 -20.59
CA HIS A 119 19.08 17.74 -19.21
C HIS A 119 19.75 16.54 -18.50
N THR A 120 21.06 16.41 -18.61
CA THR A 120 21.81 15.23 -18.13
C THR A 120 21.64 15.02 -16.62
N GLN A 121 21.61 16.09 -15.83
CA GLN A 121 21.38 16.00 -14.38
C GLN A 121 20.00 15.44 -14.05
N GLN A 122 18.96 15.81 -14.81
CA GLN A 122 17.61 15.29 -14.61
C GLN A 122 17.52 13.82 -15.03
N ALA A 123 18.25 13.40 -16.07
CA ALA A 123 18.34 12.00 -16.46
C ALA A 123 19.00 11.15 -15.36
N VAL A 124 20.07 11.67 -14.73
CA VAL A 124 20.72 11.00 -13.59
C VAL A 124 19.77 10.90 -12.41
N MET A 125 19.08 11.99 -12.04
CA MET A 125 18.08 11.95 -10.96
C MET A 125 16.98 10.94 -11.23
N LEU A 126 16.40 10.93 -12.44
CA LEU A 126 15.37 9.98 -12.84
C LEU A 126 15.83 8.52 -12.63
N VAL A 127 17.04 8.18 -13.08
CA VAL A 127 17.56 6.82 -12.90
C VAL A 127 17.78 6.50 -11.43
N ARG A 128 18.30 7.44 -10.63
CA ARG A 128 18.51 7.22 -9.19
C ARG A 128 17.19 7.00 -8.45
N ASP A 129 16.18 7.79 -8.76
CA ASP A 129 14.88 7.74 -8.09
C ASP A 129 14.14 6.43 -8.40
N GLU A 130 14.24 5.95 -9.64
CA GLU A 130 13.52 4.76 -10.10
C GLU A 130 14.29 3.45 -9.82
N THR A 131 15.62 3.46 -9.78
CA THR A 131 16.45 2.23 -9.62
C THR A 131 17.13 2.12 -8.26
N GLY A 132 17.25 3.22 -7.51
CA GLY A 132 18.02 3.30 -6.28
C GLY A 132 19.54 3.36 -6.48
N MET A 133 20.04 3.51 -7.71
CA MET A 133 21.48 3.62 -8.00
C MET A 133 22.14 4.81 -7.27
N GLY A 134 23.41 4.63 -6.91
CA GLY A 134 24.23 5.72 -6.39
C GLY A 134 24.56 6.76 -7.47
N GLN A 135 24.91 7.99 -7.08
CA GLN A 135 25.20 9.09 -8.02
C GLN A 135 26.19 8.69 -9.12
N LYS A 136 27.34 8.12 -8.75
CA LYS A 136 28.38 7.69 -9.70
C LYS A 136 27.90 6.57 -10.64
N GLU A 137 27.07 5.67 -10.14
CA GLU A 137 26.56 4.53 -10.90
C GLU A 137 25.50 4.98 -11.91
N ALA A 138 24.60 5.89 -11.50
CA ALA A 138 23.63 6.51 -12.37
C ALA A 138 24.30 7.41 -13.44
N GLU A 139 25.34 8.18 -13.09
CA GLU A 139 26.13 8.93 -14.07
C GLU A 139 26.79 8.02 -15.10
N ALA A 140 27.39 6.90 -14.65
CA ALA A 140 27.98 5.91 -15.56
C ALA A 140 26.93 5.31 -16.51
N PHE A 141 25.75 5.00 -16.01
CA PHE A 141 24.62 4.52 -16.82
C PHE A 141 24.18 5.55 -17.86
N ILE A 142 24.00 6.81 -17.47
CA ILE A 142 23.65 7.89 -18.41
C ILE A 142 24.75 8.14 -19.44
N ASN A 143 26.02 8.04 -19.06
CA ASN A 143 27.14 8.22 -19.99
C ASN A 143 27.20 7.09 -21.03
N ALA A 144 26.80 5.86 -20.66
CA ALA A 144 26.73 4.70 -21.55
C ALA A 144 25.51 4.69 -22.49
N LEU A 145 24.49 5.53 -22.24
CA LEU A 145 23.27 5.63 -23.04
C LEU A 145 23.43 6.42 -24.35
#